data_AF-A0A8J2KEJ0-F1
#
_entry.id   AF-A0A8J2KEJ0-F1
#
_cell.length_a   1.000
_cell.length_b   1.000
_cell.length_c   1.000
_cell.angle_alpha   90.00
_cell.angle_beta   90.00
_cell.angle_gamma   90.00
#
_symmetry.space_group_name_H-M   'P 1'
#
loop_
_entity.id
_entity.type
_entity.pdbx_description
1 polymer ?
#
loop_
_entity_poly.entity_id
_entity_poly.type
_entity_poly.pdbx_seq_one_letter_code
_entity_poly.pdbx_strand_id
1 'polypeptide(L)'
;MFYSSMAKCSGFWNKVSRSTVIAEQLQLICGKAIQTPCPTRWNSLYDCITSLLVHKEKFEQIFEAAGISTPSREEIEFLEDYVTCMNPIATALDKLQGEERFLYGYFAPIIITTSKNLAKIIETFGPKRHVKIMVEILKARLEKRFPQVFQIDYNRSTFELLSSVCLPFFKLRWIPEIRKDAAKATFIAESKRFFTQQRVPQNTPNDDQVDGFFTFDKEFGSGIRTEETVELECLNYLQDTSDNLNRKFTAD
;
A
#
# COMPACT_ATOMS: atom_id res chain seq x y z
N MET A 1 26.37 -10.09 7.63
CA MET A 1 25.75 -8.76 7.44
C MET A 1 24.43 -8.65 8.19
N PHE A 2 23.31 -9.19 7.71
CA PHE A 2 21.98 -9.01 8.33
C PHE A 2 21.95 -9.18 9.87
N TYR A 3 22.30 -10.36 10.40
CA TYR A 3 22.23 -10.59 11.86
C TYR A 3 23.10 -9.63 12.68
N SER A 4 24.30 -9.31 12.18
CA SER A 4 25.24 -8.42 12.87
C SER A 4 24.71 -6.97 12.90
N SER A 5 24.35 -6.43 11.73
CA SER A 5 23.77 -5.08 11.61
C SER A 5 22.51 -4.92 12.47
N MET A 6 21.59 -5.89 12.40
CA MET A 6 20.33 -5.87 13.15
C MET A 6 20.54 -6.05 14.66
N ALA A 7 21.50 -6.86 15.09
CA ALA A 7 21.83 -7.02 16.50
C ALA A 7 22.37 -5.71 17.09
N LYS A 8 23.25 -5.00 16.37
CA LYS A 8 23.76 -3.68 16.80
C LYS A 8 22.65 -2.65 16.92
N CYS A 9 21.80 -2.53 15.89
CA CYS A 9 20.66 -1.60 15.92
C CYS A 9 19.68 -1.96 17.06
N SER A 10 19.36 -3.24 17.24
CA SER A 10 18.48 -3.70 18.32
C SER A 10 19.09 -3.43 19.71
N GLY A 11 20.38 -3.68 19.89
CA GLY A 11 21.11 -3.34 21.10
C GLY A 11 21.08 -1.85 21.40
N PHE A 12 21.29 -1.02 20.37
CA PHE A 12 21.20 0.44 20.45
C PHE A 12 19.79 0.90 20.89
N TRP A 13 18.72 0.48 20.21
CA TRP A 13 17.36 0.85 20.61
C TRP A 13 16.95 0.32 21.99
N ASN A 14 17.46 -0.84 22.40
CA ASN A 14 17.27 -1.36 23.76
C ASN A 14 17.93 -0.47 24.82
N LYS A 15 19.09 0.14 24.53
CA LYS A 15 19.73 1.10 25.43
C LYS A 15 18.95 2.41 25.50
N VAL A 16 18.55 2.94 24.35
CA VAL A 16 17.74 4.16 24.24
C VAL A 16 16.42 4.02 25.02
N SER A 17 15.70 2.92 24.84
CA SER A 17 14.39 2.71 25.47
C SER A 17 14.45 2.46 26.98
N ARG A 18 15.58 1.99 27.52
CA ARG A 18 15.71 1.60 28.94
C ARG A 18 16.45 2.62 29.80
N SER A 19 17.11 3.62 29.21
CA SER A 19 17.90 4.61 29.94
C SER A 19 17.56 6.01 29.44
N THR A 20 16.89 6.79 30.30
CA THR A 20 16.56 8.20 30.02
C THR A 20 17.83 9.04 29.84
N VAL A 21 18.88 8.77 30.63
CA VAL A 21 20.18 9.45 30.52
C VAL A 21 20.81 9.24 29.14
N ILE A 22 20.81 8.00 28.63
CA ILE A 22 21.33 7.71 27.28
C ILE A 22 20.44 8.36 26.23
N ALA A 23 19.11 8.29 26.37
CA ALA A 23 18.18 8.89 25.42
C ALA A 23 18.36 10.42 25.31
N GLU A 24 18.49 11.11 26.44
CA GLU A 24 18.74 12.57 26.49
C GLU A 24 20.10 12.94 25.89
N GLN A 25 21.16 12.19 26.23
CA GLN A 25 22.48 12.39 25.64
C GLN A 25 22.46 12.22 24.12
N LEU A 26 21.79 11.19 23.61
CA LEU A 26 21.64 10.95 22.17
C LEU A 26 20.77 12.02 21.50
N GLN A 27 19.74 12.51 22.18
CA GLN A 27 18.93 13.62 21.67
C GLN A 27 19.76 14.90 21.52
N LEU A 28 20.69 15.18 22.43
CA LEU A 28 21.62 16.31 22.30
C LEU A 28 22.54 16.15 21.08
N ILE A 29 23.05 14.94 20.83
CA ILE A 29 23.95 14.66 19.70
C ILE A 29 23.20 14.73 18.35
N CYS A 30 21.99 14.16 18.30
CA CYS A 30 21.18 14.06 17.08
C CYS A 30 20.31 15.28 16.80
N GLY A 31 20.07 16.14 17.79
CA GLY A 31 19.17 17.29 17.72
C GLY A 31 17.69 16.93 17.76
N LYS A 32 17.36 15.63 17.88
CA LYS A 32 16.00 15.09 17.98
C LYS A 32 16.02 13.78 18.76
N ALA A 33 14.91 13.44 19.39
CA ALA A 33 14.77 12.15 20.06
C ALA A 33 14.93 10.99 19.06
N ILE A 34 15.69 9.97 19.46
CA ILE A 34 15.85 8.76 18.66
C ILE A 34 14.55 7.95 18.70
N GLN A 35 14.05 7.60 17.51
CA GLN A 35 12.92 6.70 17.38
C GLN A 35 13.34 5.25 17.66
N THR A 36 12.49 4.52 18.37
CA THR A 36 12.67 3.09 18.66
C THR A 36 11.59 2.27 17.94
N PRO A 37 11.92 1.12 17.34
CA PRO A 37 10.95 0.31 16.62
C PRO A 37 9.81 -0.16 17.53
N CYS A 38 8.58 -0.01 17.04
CA CYS A 38 7.36 -0.48 17.67
C CYS A 38 6.90 -1.77 16.97
N PRO A 39 6.88 -2.94 17.67
CA PRO A 39 6.51 -4.21 17.06
C PRO A 39 5.08 -4.26 16.51
N THR A 40 4.17 -3.43 17.03
CA THR A 40 2.76 -3.39 16.61
C THR A 40 2.51 -2.49 15.40
N ARG A 41 3.49 -1.67 14.99
CA ARG A 41 3.40 -0.77 13.83
C ARG A 41 4.28 -1.29 12.69
N TRP A 42 3.65 -1.79 11.62
CA TRP A 42 4.31 -2.61 10.60
C TRP A 42 5.50 -1.93 9.89
N ASN A 43 5.48 -0.60 9.70
CA ASN A 43 6.56 0.17 9.08
C ASN A 43 7.63 0.67 10.05
N SER A 44 7.43 0.50 11.36
CA SER A 44 8.23 1.21 12.37
C SER A 44 9.72 0.83 12.34
N LEU A 45 10.07 -0.41 12.02
CA LEU A 45 11.46 -0.81 11.88
C LEU A 45 12.15 -0.09 10.72
N TYR A 46 11.47 0.01 9.58
CA TYR A 46 11.95 0.74 8.41
C TYR A 46 12.16 2.22 8.74
N ASP A 47 11.18 2.85 9.40
CA ASP A 47 11.26 4.26 9.79
C ASP A 47 12.43 4.52 10.73
N CYS A 48 12.62 3.65 11.74
CA CYS A 48 13.70 3.79 12.70
C CYS A 48 15.09 3.60 12.08
N ILE A 49 15.26 2.63 11.17
CA ILE A 49 16.54 2.45 10.45
C ILE A 49 16.80 3.66 9.55
N THR A 50 15.79 4.11 8.80
CA THR A 50 15.89 5.28 7.92
C THR A 50 16.27 6.53 8.71
N SER A 51 15.60 6.79 9.85
CA SER A 51 15.92 7.93 10.72
C SER A 51 17.30 7.79 11.38
N LEU A 52 17.75 6.57 11.71
CA LEU A 52 19.08 6.36 12.27
C LEU A 52 20.16 6.67 11.24
N LEU A 53 20.02 6.19 9.99
CA LEU A 53 20.98 6.41 8.90
C LEU A 53 21.19 7.89 8.53
N VAL A 54 20.24 8.79 8.82
CA VAL A 54 20.43 10.24 8.69
C VAL A 54 21.62 10.74 9.51
N HIS A 55 21.95 10.05 10.60
CA HIS A 55 23.05 10.38 11.50
C HIS A 55 24.30 9.52 11.27
N LYS A 56 24.46 8.87 10.10
CA LYS A 56 25.57 7.95 9.82
C LYS A 56 26.97 8.54 10.06
N GLU A 57 27.17 9.82 9.77
CA GLU A 57 28.43 10.54 10.03
C GLU A 57 28.75 10.69 11.53
N LYS A 58 27.75 10.54 12.39
CA LYS A 58 27.88 10.59 13.86
C LYS A 58 27.82 9.20 14.50
N PHE A 59 27.90 8.11 13.71
CA PHE A 59 27.73 6.75 14.24
C PHE A 59 28.73 6.40 15.33
N GLU A 60 29.99 6.79 15.20
CA GLU A 60 30.99 6.56 16.24
C GLU A 60 30.54 7.18 17.57
N GLN A 61 30.17 8.47 17.55
CA GLN A 61 29.75 9.20 18.74
C GLN A 61 28.45 8.64 19.36
N ILE A 62 27.43 8.33 18.56
CA ILE A 62 26.14 7.86 19.10
C ILE A 62 26.22 6.41 19.62
N PHE A 63 26.97 5.53 18.95
CA PHE A 63 27.10 4.15 19.39
C PHE A 63 28.01 4.03 20.62
N GLU A 64 29.08 4.84 20.69
CA GLU A 64 29.92 4.97 21.87
C GLU A 64 29.11 5.47 23.09
N ALA A 65 28.32 6.53 22.93
CA ALA A 65 27.44 7.04 23.98
C ALA A 65 26.42 5.99 24.48
N ALA A 66 25.98 5.08 23.60
CA ALA A 66 25.08 3.98 23.96
C ALA A 66 25.82 2.75 24.56
N GLY A 67 27.16 2.74 24.55
CA GLY A 67 27.98 1.60 24.96
C GLY A 67 27.84 0.38 24.06
N ILE A 68 27.58 0.59 22.76
CA ILE A 68 27.46 -0.45 21.73
C ILE A 68 28.58 -0.27 20.71
N SER A 69 29.09 -1.36 20.14
CA SER A 69 30.10 -1.24 19.08
C SER A 69 29.53 -0.57 17.83
N THR A 70 30.28 0.39 17.28
CA THR A 70 29.91 1.11 16.06
C THR A 70 29.72 0.14 14.88
N PRO A 71 28.68 0.31 14.05
CA PRO A 71 28.53 -0.44 12.81
C PRO A 71 29.73 -0.24 11.88
N SER A 72 30.24 -1.32 11.27
CA SER A 72 31.29 -1.23 10.25
C SER A 72 30.75 -0.57 8.98
N ARG A 73 31.65 -0.15 8.08
CA ARG A 73 31.27 0.40 6.78
C ARG A 73 30.34 -0.55 6.01
N GLU A 74 30.65 -1.83 5.98
CA GLU A 74 29.84 -2.84 5.29
C GLU A 74 28.46 -3.01 5.96
N GLU A 75 28.39 -2.85 7.29
CA GLU A 75 27.11 -2.92 8.00
C GLU A 75 26.25 -1.69 7.73
N ILE A 76 26.85 -0.51 7.59
CA ILE A 76 26.17 0.73 7.18
C ILE A 76 25.66 0.58 5.74
N GLU A 77 26.51 0.15 4.80
CA GLU A 77 26.14 -0.12 3.40
C GLU A 77 24.99 -1.15 3.33
N PHE A 78 25.01 -2.19 4.19
CA PHE A 78 23.92 -3.15 4.28
C PHE A 78 22.60 -2.52 4.76
N LEU A 79 22.64 -1.62 5.75
CA LEU A 79 21.45 -0.92 6.26
C LEU A 79 20.87 0.02 5.19
N GLU A 80 21.71 0.69 4.39
CA GLU A 80 21.28 1.51 3.26
C GLU A 80 20.61 0.65 2.15
N ASP A 81 21.22 -0.49 1.82
CA ASP A 81 20.62 -1.47 0.89
C ASP A 81 19.28 -2.00 1.46
N TYR A 82 19.18 -2.23 2.78
CA TYR A 82 17.94 -2.64 3.44
C TYR A 82 16.83 -1.61 3.29
N VAL A 83 17.11 -0.33 3.58
CA VAL A 83 16.14 0.77 3.43
C VAL A 83 15.70 0.88 1.98
N THR A 84 16.63 0.78 1.03
CA THR A 84 16.30 0.81 -0.40
C THR A 84 15.33 -0.32 -0.77
N CYS A 85 15.61 -1.55 -0.34
CA CYS A 85 14.77 -2.73 -0.63
C CYS A 85 13.39 -2.68 0.05
N MET A 86 13.31 -2.15 1.26
CA MET A 86 12.07 -2.11 2.05
C MET A 86 11.16 -0.93 1.69
N ASN A 87 11.69 0.13 1.07
CA ASN A 87 10.95 1.34 0.74
C ASN A 87 9.63 1.08 -0.04
N PRO A 88 9.57 0.23 -1.09
CA PRO A 88 8.31 -0.05 -1.78
C PRO A 88 7.25 -0.66 -0.85
N ILE A 89 7.65 -1.53 0.08
CA ILE A 89 6.75 -2.16 1.06
C ILE A 89 6.25 -1.12 2.07
N ALA A 90 7.15 -0.30 2.60
CA ALA A 90 6.79 0.76 3.55
C ALA A 90 5.80 1.75 2.93
N THR A 91 6.11 2.23 1.72
CA THR A 91 5.24 3.12 0.94
C THR A 91 3.86 2.50 0.68
N ALA A 92 3.82 1.20 0.36
CA ALA A 92 2.56 0.49 0.15
C ALA A 92 1.73 0.44 1.44
N LEU A 93 2.37 0.13 2.56
CA LEU A 93 1.73 0.06 3.86
C LEU A 93 1.19 1.42 4.31
N ASP A 94 1.93 2.51 4.12
CA ASP A 94 1.43 3.86 4.43
C ASP A 94 0.17 4.21 3.62
N LYS A 95 0.13 3.79 2.35
CA LYS A 95 -1.06 3.99 1.49
C LYS A 95 -2.25 3.13 1.93
N LEU A 96 -2.00 1.89 2.32
CA LEU A 96 -3.05 0.94 2.75
C LEU A 96 -3.56 1.23 4.17
N GLN A 97 -2.76 1.89 5.01
CA GLN A 97 -3.10 2.24 6.39
C GLN A 97 -3.63 3.68 6.55
N GLY A 98 -3.74 4.45 5.46
CA GLY A 98 -4.21 5.83 5.51
C GLY A 98 -5.71 5.91 5.84
N GLU A 99 -6.04 6.41 7.04
CA GLU A 99 -7.41 6.48 7.55
C GLU A 99 -8.31 7.44 6.77
N GLU A 100 -7.78 8.55 6.25
CA GLU A 100 -8.63 9.61 5.68
C GLU A 100 -9.07 9.34 4.24
N ARG A 101 -8.42 8.43 3.48
CA ARG A 101 -8.61 8.33 2.01
C ARG A 101 -8.44 6.93 1.40
N PHE A 102 -8.32 5.87 2.20
CA PHE A 102 -8.16 4.53 1.63
C PHE A 102 -9.50 3.95 1.16
N LEU A 103 -9.73 3.98 -0.16
CA LEU A 103 -10.77 3.18 -0.80
C LEU A 103 -10.23 1.79 -1.11
N TYR A 104 -11.03 0.74 -0.90
CA TYR A 104 -10.59 -0.63 -1.11
C TYR A 104 -10.09 -0.91 -2.55
N GLY A 105 -10.60 -0.17 -3.54
CA GLY A 105 -10.10 -0.24 -4.93
C GLY A 105 -8.67 0.23 -5.15
N TYR A 106 -7.97 0.75 -4.14
CA TYR A 106 -6.53 0.97 -4.21
C TYR A 106 -5.72 -0.30 -3.91
N PHE A 107 -6.33 -1.30 -3.27
CA PHE A 107 -5.65 -2.48 -2.75
C PHE A 107 -4.88 -3.25 -3.84
N ALA A 108 -5.59 -3.79 -4.84
CA ALA A 108 -4.96 -4.60 -5.89
C ALA A 108 -3.91 -3.81 -6.71
N PRO A 109 -4.18 -2.55 -7.14
CA PRO A 109 -3.18 -1.70 -7.79
C PRO A 109 -1.93 -1.48 -6.93
N ILE A 110 -2.07 -1.24 -5.63
CA ILE A 110 -0.94 -1.04 -4.72
C ILE A 110 -0.10 -2.31 -4.63
N ILE A 111 -0.71 -3.48 -4.42
CA ILE A 111 0.01 -4.76 -4.31
C ILE A 111 0.82 -5.06 -5.58
N ILE A 112 0.20 -4.93 -6.76
CA ILE A 112 0.88 -5.15 -8.04
C ILE A 112 2.00 -4.13 -8.26
N THR A 113 1.73 -2.85 -7.99
CA THR A 113 2.71 -1.76 -8.16
C THR A 113 3.90 -1.93 -7.23
N THR A 114 3.67 -2.45 -6.02
CA THR A 114 4.74 -2.74 -5.05
C THR A 114 5.71 -3.78 -5.59
N SER A 115 5.21 -4.88 -6.18
CA SER A 115 6.06 -5.89 -6.81
C SER A 115 6.84 -5.33 -8.02
N LYS A 116 6.19 -4.49 -8.83
CA LYS A 116 6.86 -3.79 -9.96
C LYS A 116 7.98 -2.87 -9.46
N ASN A 117 7.74 -2.10 -8.40
CA ASN A 117 8.75 -1.21 -7.82
C ASN A 117 9.91 -1.99 -7.19
N LEU A 118 9.64 -3.12 -6.56
CA LEU A 118 10.69 -4.05 -6.10
C LEU A 118 11.55 -4.54 -7.27
N ALA A 119 10.95 -4.94 -8.39
CA ALA A 119 11.71 -5.36 -9.58
C ALA A 119 12.62 -4.25 -10.12
N LYS A 120 12.14 -3.00 -10.18
CA LYS A 120 12.91 -1.84 -10.61
C LYS A 120 14.15 -1.56 -9.77
N ILE A 121 14.18 -1.98 -8.50
CA ILE A 121 15.36 -1.83 -7.64
C ILE A 121 16.54 -2.64 -8.21
N ILE A 122 16.31 -3.86 -8.67
CA ILE A 122 17.37 -4.70 -9.27
C ILE A 122 17.89 -4.04 -10.55
N GLU A 123 17.00 -3.47 -11.37
CA GLU A 123 17.34 -2.75 -12.60
C GLU A 123 18.19 -1.50 -12.32
N THR A 124 17.89 -0.78 -11.23
CA THR A 124 18.52 0.51 -10.90
C THR A 124 19.85 0.36 -10.17
N PHE A 125 19.93 -0.53 -9.18
CA PHE A 125 21.10 -0.65 -8.29
C PHE A 125 22.07 -1.78 -8.68
N GLY A 126 21.73 -2.52 -9.74
CA GLY A 126 22.50 -3.66 -10.21
C GLY A 126 22.42 -4.87 -9.26
N PRO A 127 23.08 -5.99 -9.62
CA PRO A 127 22.96 -7.25 -8.89
C PRO A 127 23.87 -7.31 -7.66
N LYS A 128 23.90 -6.26 -6.82
CA LYS A 128 24.50 -6.39 -5.48
C LYS A 128 23.88 -7.61 -4.79
N ARG A 129 24.71 -8.53 -4.30
CA ARG A 129 24.26 -9.85 -3.79
C ARG A 129 23.14 -9.71 -2.77
N HIS A 130 23.25 -8.76 -1.84
CA HIS A 130 22.25 -8.55 -0.78
C HIS A 130 20.94 -7.94 -1.32
N VAL A 131 21.01 -6.89 -2.15
CA VAL A 131 19.84 -6.26 -2.77
C VAL A 131 19.04 -7.28 -3.57
N LYS A 132 19.70 -8.06 -4.44
CA LYS A 132 19.03 -9.08 -5.26
C LYS A 132 18.30 -10.11 -4.39
N ILE A 133 18.99 -10.68 -3.41
CA ILE A 133 18.40 -11.68 -2.50
C ILE A 133 17.20 -11.10 -1.74
N MET A 134 17.33 -9.88 -1.20
CA MET A 134 16.25 -9.23 -0.46
C MET A 134 15.03 -8.97 -1.34
N VAL A 135 15.22 -8.39 -2.53
CA VAL A 135 14.14 -8.11 -3.46
C VAL A 135 13.44 -9.41 -3.90
N GLU A 136 14.18 -10.45 -4.24
CA GLU A 136 13.62 -11.74 -4.63
C GLU A 136 12.78 -12.36 -3.50
N ILE A 137 13.27 -12.32 -2.26
CA ILE A 137 12.51 -12.79 -1.10
C ILE A 137 11.24 -11.95 -0.90
N LEU A 138 11.34 -10.62 -0.93
CA LEU A 138 10.19 -9.73 -0.73
C LEU A 138 9.11 -9.95 -1.79
N LYS A 139 9.50 -10.04 -3.07
CA LYS A 139 8.58 -10.35 -4.17
C LYS A 139 7.91 -11.72 -3.99
N ALA A 140 8.70 -12.77 -3.75
CA ALA A 140 8.17 -14.12 -3.56
C ALA A 140 7.20 -14.20 -2.37
N ARG A 141 7.48 -13.48 -1.27
CA ARG A 141 6.58 -13.39 -0.11
C ARG A 141 5.30 -12.63 -0.42
N LEU A 142 5.39 -11.54 -1.17
CA LEU A 142 4.23 -10.74 -1.58
C LEU A 142 3.32 -11.55 -2.51
N GLU A 143 3.90 -12.22 -3.51
CA GLU A 143 3.19 -13.10 -4.45
C GLU A 143 2.55 -14.30 -3.74
N LYS A 144 3.27 -14.91 -2.79
CA LYS A 144 2.72 -15.99 -1.97
C LYS A 144 1.53 -15.54 -1.12
N ARG A 145 1.53 -14.28 -0.67
CA ARG A 145 0.45 -13.74 0.19
C ARG A 145 -0.80 -13.38 -0.60
N PHE A 146 -0.65 -12.91 -1.83
CA PHE A 146 -1.78 -12.45 -2.66
C PHE A 146 -1.81 -13.10 -4.06
N PRO A 147 -1.76 -14.43 -4.17
CA PRO A 147 -1.56 -15.10 -5.45
C PRO A 147 -2.68 -14.80 -6.44
N GLN A 148 -3.92 -14.68 -5.97
CA GLN A 148 -5.09 -14.39 -6.79
C GLN A 148 -5.05 -12.96 -7.37
N VAL A 149 -4.53 -11.99 -6.61
CA VAL A 149 -4.35 -10.60 -7.07
C VAL A 149 -3.32 -10.54 -8.19
N PHE A 150 -2.19 -11.24 -8.04
CA PHE A 150 -1.16 -11.30 -9.08
C PHE A 150 -1.61 -12.07 -10.33
N GLN A 151 -2.42 -13.10 -10.16
CA GLN A 151 -2.99 -13.87 -11.27
C GLN A 151 -4.17 -13.16 -11.95
N ILE A 152 -4.69 -12.08 -11.34
CA ILE A 152 -5.93 -11.40 -11.75
C ILE A 152 -7.06 -12.43 -11.89
N ASP A 153 -7.23 -13.25 -10.83
CA ASP A 153 -8.24 -14.29 -10.76
C ASP A 153 -9.57 -13.74 -10.22
N TYR A 154 -10.43 -13.33 -11.15
CA TYR A 154 -11.77 -12.81 -10.84
C TYR A 154 -12.71 -13.82 -10.20
N ASN A 155 -12.41 -15.13 -10.18
CA ASN A 155 -13.26 -16.12 -9.51
C ASN A 155 -13.01 -16.16 -8.00
N ARG A 156 -11.79 -15.79 -7.56
CA ARG A 156 -11.36 -15.89 -6.17
C ARG A 156 -11.10 -14.55 -5.50
N SER A 157 -10.83 -13.50 -6.27
CA SER A 157 -10.57 -12.15 -5.78
C SER A 157 -11.40 -11.10 -6.51
N THR A 158 -12.69 -11.39 -6.72
CA THR A 158 -13.61 -10.50 -7.42
C THR A 158 -13.67 -9.12 -6.78
N PHE A 159 -13.77 -9.04 -5.45
CA PHE A 159 -13.90 -7.77 -4.73
C PHE A 159 -12.62 -6.93 -4.79
N GLU A 160 -11.45 -7.53 -4.54
CA GLU A 160 -10.14 -6.87 -4.61
C GLU A 160 -9.91 -6.26 -6.01
N LEU A 161 -10.23 -7.03 -7.05
CA LEU A 161 -9.95 -6.66 -8.43
C LEU A 161 -11.00 -5.68 -8.97
N LEU A 162 -12.30 -5.99 -8.84
CA LEU A 162 -13.36 -5.14 -9.40
C LEU A 162 -13.54 -3.83 -8.64
N SER A 163 -13.30 -3.79 -7.32
CA SER A 163 -13.32 -2.51 -6.58
C SER A 163 -12.37 -1.49 -7.21
N SER A 164 -11.23 -1.95 -7.74
CA SER A 164 -10.26 -1.11 -8.44
C SER A 164 -10.79 -0.67 -9.81
N VAL A 165 -11.51 -1.52 -10.53
CA VAL A 165 -12.18 -1.17 -11.80
C VAL A 165 -13.28 -0.13 -11.58
N CYS A 166 -14.00 -0.20 -10.46
CA CYS A 166 -15.03 0.75 -10.07
C CYS A 166 -14.49 2.16 -9.71
N LEU A 167 -13.18 2.34 -9.57
CA LEU A 167 -12.58 3.64 -9.32
C LEU A 167 -12.16 4.32 -10.64
N PRO A 168 -12.66 5.54 -10.94
CA PRO A 168 -12.33 6.26 -12.18
C PRO A 168 -10.82 6.44 -12.41
N PHE A 169 -10.07 6.64 -11.32
CA PHE A 169 -8.62 6.78 -11.37
C PHE A 169 -7.90 5.55 -11.94
N PHE A 170 -8.39 4.35 -11.62
CA PHE A 170 -7.77 3.08 -12.00
C PHE A 170 -8.42 2.46 -13.23
N LYS A 171 -9.75 2.26 -13.23
CA LYS A 171 -10.49 1.52 -14.29
C LYS A 171 -9.70 0.27 -14.73
N LEU A 172 -9.33 0.20 -16.00
CA LEU A 172 -8.48 -0.88 -16.56
C LEU A 172 -6.99 -0.51 -16.66
N ARG A 173 -6.57 0.71 -16.28
CA ARG A 173 -5.21 1.25 -16.49
C ARG A 173 -4.12 0.46 -15.76
N TRP A 174 -4.45 -0.16 -14.64
CA TRP A 174 -3.52 -0.95 -13.82
C TRP A 174 -3.41 -2.41 -14.27
N ILE A 175 -4.32 -2.87 -15.14
CA ILE A 175 -4.43 -4.26 -15.61
C ILE A 175 -3.55 -4.44 -16.86
N PRO A 176 -2.76 -5.54 -16.96
CA PRO A 176 -2.02 -5.89 -18.17
C PRO A 176 -2.94 -6.02 -19.39
N GLU A 177 -2.48 -5.58 -20.57
CA GLU A 177 -3.30 -5.54 -21.79
C GLU A 177 -4.00 -6.86 -22.08
N ILE A 178 -3.27 -7.98 -21.97
CA ILE A 178 -3.77 -9.35 -22.21
C ILE A 178 -4.91 -9.77 -21.27
N ARG A 179 -5.15 -9.04 -20.17
CA ARG A 179 -6.20 -9.32 -19.18
C ARG A 179 -7.33 -8.29 -19.20
N LYS A 180 -7.24 -7.21 -19.99
CA LYS A 180 -8.23 -6.14 -19.98
C LYS A 180 -9.59 -6.59 -20.50
N ASP A 181 -9.64 -7.41 -21.55
CA ASP A 181 -10.90 -7.91 -22.09
C ASP A 181 -11.64 -8.81 -21.09
N ALA A 182 -10.89 -9.70 -20.41
CA ALA A 182 -11.46 -10.53 -19.35
C ALA A 182 -11.99 -9.67 -18.19
N ALA A 183 -11.23 -8.67 -17.76
CA ALA A 183 -11.66 -7.74 -16.70
C ALA A 183 -12.95 -6.98 -17.08
N LYS A 184 -13.03 -6.51 -18.33
CA LYS A 184 -14.20 -5.84 -18.88
C LYS A 184 -15.42 -6.74 -18.89
N ALA A 185 -15.28 -7.98 -19.38
CA ALA A 185 -16.35 -8.96 -19.40
C ALA A 185 -16.86 -9.29 -17.99
N THR A 186 -15.96 -9.50 -17.03
CA THR A 186 -16.31 -9.75 -15.63
C THR A 186 -17.03 -8.55 -15.01
N PHE A 187 -16.53 -7.33 -15.22
CA PHE A 187 -17.17 -6.12 -14.68
C PHE A 187 -18.61 -5.95 -15.18
N ILE A 188 -18.85 -6.16 -16.48
CA ILE A 188 -20.19 -6.10 -17.07
C ILE A 188 -21.08 -7.20 -16.50
N ALA A 189 -20.59 -8.44 -16.43
CA ALA A 189 -21.35 -9.58 -15.90
C ALA A 189 -21.78 -9.37 -14.44
N GLU A 190 -20.86 -8.90 -13.59
CA GLU A 190 -21.16 -8.60 -12.19
C GLU A 190 -22.11 -7.41 -12.03
N SER A 191 -21.98 -6.38 -12.89
CA SER A 191 -22.89 -5.24 -12.89
C SER A 191 -24.32 -5.65 -13.26
N LYS A 192 -24.48 -6.51 -14.29
CA LYS A 192 -25.77 -7.09 -14.65
C LYS A 192 -26.34 -7.95 -13.52
N ARG A 193 -25.51 -8.80 -12.90
CA ARG A 193 -25.92 -9.63 -11.76
C ARG A 193 -26.44 -8.79 -10.61
N PHE A 194 -25.73 -7.72 -10.25
CA PHE A 194 -26.11 -6.80 -9.19
C PHE A 194 -27.43 -6.09 -9.51
N PHE A 195 -27.59 -5.60 -10.74
CA PHE A 195 -28.83 -4.98 -11.21
C PHE A 195 -30.03 -5.92 -11.11
N THR A 196 -29.89 -7.19 -11.50
CA THR A 196 -30.96 -8.18 -11.42
C THR A 196 -31.33 -8.54 -9.97
N GLN A 197 -30.34 -8.58 -9.07
CA GLN A 197 -30.60 -8.85 -7.64
C GLN A 197 -31.40 -7.73 -6.95
N GLN A 198 -31.22 -6.46 -7.34
CA GLN A 198 -32.00 -5.35 -6.79
C GLN A 198 -33.48 -5.34 -7.21
N ARG A 199 -33.85 -6.09 -8.25
CA ARG A 199 -35.25 -6.22 -8.69
C ARG A 199 -36.05 -7.28 -7.92
N VAL A 200 -35.38 -8.12 -7.14
CA VAL A 200 -36.07 -9.04 -6.23
C VAL A 200 -36.47 -8.23 -4.99
N PRO A 201 -37.75 -8.16 -4.60
CA PRO A 201 -38.15 -7.47 -3.38
C PRO A 201 -37.50 -8.16 -2.19
N GLN A 202 -36.42 -7.56 -1.67
CA GLN A 202 -35.93 -7.89 -0.34
C GLN A 202 -36.93 -7.29 0.65
N ASN A 203 -37.40 -8.09 1.62
CA ASN A 203 -38.03 -7.56 2.82
C ASN A 203 -36.94 -6.80 3.59
N THR A 204 -36.68 -5.55 3.22
CA THR A 204 -35.77 -4.67 3.93
C THR A 204 -36.42 -4.27 5.26
N PRO A 205 -35.75 -4.49 6.41
CA PRO A 205 -36.09 -3.78 7.63
C PRO A 205 -35.96 -2.27 7.36
N ASN A 206 -36.83 -1.46 7.96
CA ASN A 206 -36.85 0.01 7.83
C ASN A 206 -35.46 0.61 7.63
N ASP A 207 -35.28 1.24 6.47
CA ASP A 207 -34.08 1.94 6.02
C ASP A 207 -33.98 3.32 6.72
N ASP A 208 -33.94 3.32 8.05
CA ASP A 208 -33.80 4.53 8.88
C ASP A 208 -32.31 4.93 9.07
N GLN A 209 -31.40 4.47 8.20
CA GLN A 209 -29.96 4.83 8.24
C GLN A 209 -29.41 5.31 6.89
N VAL A 210 -30.24 5.86 6.01
CA VAL A 210 -29.71 6.66 4.90
C VAL A 210 -29.25 8.00 5.46
N ASP A 211 -27.99 8.35 5.28
CA ASP A 211 -27.44 9.65 5.68
C ASP A 211 -28.26 10.78 5.04
N GLY A 212 -29.07 11.46 5.86
CA GLY A 212 -29.95 12.54 5.42
C GLY A 212 -29.21 13.76 4.85
N PHE A 213 -27.87 13.79 4.90
CA PHE A 213 -27.06 14.76 4.18
C PHE A 213 -27.22 14.66 2.66
N PHE A 214 -27.36 13.45 2.13
CA PHE A 214 -27.49 13.24 0.68
C PHE A 214 -28.96 13.07 0.29
N THR A 215 -29.52 14.12 -0.33
CA THR A 215 -30.81 14.03 -1.02
C THR A 215 -30.56 13.65 -2.48
N PHE A 216 -30.84 12.39 -2.81
CA PHE A 216 -30.78 11.93 -4.20
C PHE A 216 -32.17 12.07 -4.81
N ASP A 217 -32.26 12.80 -5.93
CA ASP A 217 -33.49 12.87 -6.71
C ASP A 217 -33.89 11.43 -7.12
N LYS A 218 -35.08 11.01 -6.70
CA LYS A 218 -35.67 9.72 -7.08
C LYS A 218 -35.94 9.60 -8.60
N GLU A 219 -35.64 10.64 -9.37
CA GLU A 219 -35.95 10.75 -10.80
C GLU A 219 -35.05 9.88 -11.71
N PHE A 220 -33.99 9.25 -11.21
CA PHE A 220 -33.14 8.37 -12.01
C PHE A 220 -33.74 6.97 -12.34
N GLY A 221 -35.06 6.78 -12.19
CA GLY A 221 -35.68 5.45 -12.17
C GLY A 221 -36.94 5.21 -13.01
N SER A 222 -37.41 6.15 -13.84
CA SER A 222 -38.68 5.98 -14.58
C SER A 222 -38.56 5.28 -15.95
N GLY A 223 -37.33 5.03 -16.43
CA GLY A 223 -37.11 4.23 -17.64
C GLY A 223 -37.00 2.73 -17.33
N ILE A 224 -37.56 1.87 -18.18
CA ILE A 224 -37.35 0.41 -18.11
C ILE A 224 -35.85 0.13 -18.36
N ARG A 225 -35.05 0.08 -17.30
CA ARG A 225 -33.65 -0.35 -17.39
C ARG A 225 -33.61 -1.83 -17.80
N THR A 226 -32.92 -2.15 -18.88
CA THR A 226 -32.68 -3.54 -19.34
C THR A 226 -31.21 -3.91 -19.12
N GLU A 227 -30.86 -5.19 -19.20
CA GLU A 227 -29.45 -5.61 -19.10
C GLU A 227 -28.56 -4.97 -20.20
N GLU A 228 -29.13 -4.67 -21.36
CA GLU A 228 -28.46 -3.96 -22.46
C GLU A 228 -28.11 -2.53 -22.08
N THR A 229 -28.99 -1.83 -21.35
CA THR A 229 -28.70 -0.47 -20.84
C THR A 229 -27.57 -0.49 -19.82
N VAL A 230 -27.51 -1.49 -18.93
CA VAL A 230 -26.42 -1.65 -17.95
C VAL A 230 -25.09 -1.89 -18.66
N GLU A 231 -25.08 -2.73 -19.68
CA GLU A 231 -23.86 -2.98 -20.46
C GLU A 231 -23.35 -1.72 -21.13
N LEU A 232 -24.22 -0.94 -21.77
CA LEU A 232 -23.83 0.31 -22.42
C LEU A 232 -23.27 1.33 -21.41
N GLU A 233 -23.87 1.45 -20.23
CA GLU A 233 -23.35 2.29 -19.14
C GLU A 233 -21.96 1.84 -18.67
N CYS A 234 -21.75 0.54 -18.46
CA CYS A 234 -20.44 -0.02 -18.11
C CYS A 234 -19.40 0.29 -19.20
N LEU A 235 -19.75 0.13 -20.48
CA LEU A 235 -18.86 0.42 -21.60
C LEU A 235 -18.48 1.91 -21.64
N ASN A 236 -19.46 2.80 -21.49
CA ASN A 236 -19.23 4.24 -21.45
C ASN A 236 -18.32 4.62 -20.28
N TYR A 237 -18.57 4.08 -19.08
CA TYR A 237 -17.72 4.30 -17.92
C TYR A 237 -16.26 3.85 -18.15
N LEU A 238 -16.07 2.66 -18.74
CA LEU A 238 -14.72 2.14 -19.01
C LEU A 238 -13.97 2.89 -20.10
N GLN A 239 -14.68 3.49 -21.06
CA GLN A 239 -14.11 4.31 -22.14
C GLN A 239 -13.82 5.75 -21.71
N ASP A 240 -14.53 6.26 -20.70
CA ASP A 240 -14.31 7.61 -20.20
C ASP A 240 -12.86 7.79 -19.69
N THR A 241 -12.21 8.86 -20.15
CA THR A 241 -10.82 9.18 -19.82
C THR A 241 -10.66 9.93 -18.51
N SER A 242 -11.75 10.36 -17.87
CA SER A 242 -11.73 11.07 -16.60
C SER A 242 -11.15 10.19 -15.49
N ASP A 243 -10.23 10.75 -14.72
CA ASP A 243 -9.49 10.09 -13.64
C ASP A 243 -9.89 10.58 -12.24
N ASN A 244 -10.79 11.57 -12.17
CA ASN A 244 -11.24 12.18 -10.92
C ASN A 244 -12.56 11.58 -10.42
N LEU A 245 -12.63 11.28 -9.13
CA LEU A 245 -13.91 11.18 -8.38
C LEU A 245 -14.48 12.58 -8.05
N ASN A 246 -13.65 13.62 -8.12
CA ASN A 246 -14.00 14.98 -7.77
C ASN A 246 -14.52 15.77 -8.98
N ARG A 247 -15.84 15.85 -9.13
CA ARG A 247 -16.40 17.19 -9.36
C ARG A 247 -16.19 17.94 -8.06
N LYS A 248 -15.49 19.07 -8.13
CA LYS A 248 -15.32 20.02 -7.03
C LYS A 248 -16.67 20.23 -6.34
N PHE A 249 -16.82 19.76 -5.11
CA PHE A 249 -17.64 20.47 -4.13
C PHE A 249 -16.76 21.59 -3.57
N THR A 250 -16.51 22.59 -4.41
CA THR A 250 -16.24 23.94 -3.90
C THR A 250 -17.61 24.49 -3.53
N ALA A 251 -17.94 24.41 -2.24
CA ALA A 251 -18.98 25.26 -1.68
C ALA A 251 -18.45 26.69 -1.76
N ASP A 252 -19.11 27.52 -2.55
CA ASP A 252 -19.13 28.96 -2.31
C ASP A 252 -19.89 29.25 -1.01
#